data_AF-A0A3D2V6U7-F1
#
_entry.id   AF-A0A3D2V6U7-F1
#
_cell.length_a   1.000
_cell.length_b   1.000
_cell.length_c   1.000
_cell.angle_alpha   90.00
_cell.angle_beta   90.00
_cell.angle_gamma   90.00
#
_symmetry.space_group_name_H-M   'P 1'
#
loop_
_entity.id
_entity.type
_entity.pdbx_description
1 polymer ?
#
loop_
_entity_poly.entity_id
_entity_poly.type
_entity_poly.pdbx_seq_one_letter_code
_entity_poly.pdbx_strand_id
1 'polypeptide(L)'
;FESKNVFQMAPWDINAGKRTSVSEHSLGRLVASEDLPYVRIRNGYRQGAEVKTTLITDEYTIEDFYEKYGVDNAAVLFVLDSNGRLHINSAHEPHDVKTGDT
;
A
#
# COMPACT_ATOMS: atom_id res chain seq x y z
N PHE A 1 2.09 5.36 25.98
CA PHE A 1 2.11 5.76 24.57
C PHE A 1 1.62 4.58 23.76
N GLU A 2 0.35 4.60 23.37
CA GLU A 2 -0.30 3.46 22.72
C GLU A 2 0.24 3.26 21.30
N SER A 3 0.80 2.09 21.02
CA SER A 3 1.25 1.62 19.71
C SER A 3 0.12 1.49 18.65
N LYS A 4 -1.12 1.79 19.03
CA LYS A 4 -2.32 1.63 18.18
C LYS A 4 -2.38 2.55 16.96
N ASN A 5 -1.59 3.63 16.95
CA ASN A 5 -1.57 4.61 15.85
C ASN A 5 -0.24 4.64 15.08
N VAL A 6 0.63 3.65 15.30
CA VAL A 6 1.91 3.56 14.58
C VAL A 6 1.74 2.61 13.41
N PHE A 7 1.83 3.17 12.22
CA PHE A 7 1.81 2.46 10.96
C PHE A 7 3.24 2.35 10.42
N GLN A 8 3.65 1.15 10.05
CA GLN A 8 5.01 0.83 9.61
C GLN A 8 4.95 0.18 8.23
N MET A 9 5.85 0.53 7.32
CA MET A 9 5.99 -0.26 6.08
C MET A 9 6.55 -1.65 6.37
N ALA A 10 6.05 -2.66 5.65
CA ALA A 10 6.55 -4.03 5.78
C ALA A 10 8.08 -4.09 5.57
N PRO A 11 8.84 -4.65 6.53
CA PRO A 11 10.27 -4.85 6.36
C PRO A 11 10.53 -5.88 5.26
N TRP A 12 11.71 -5.79 4.65
CA TRP A 12 12.09 -6.59 3.48
C TRP A 12 12.27 -8.09 3.77
N ASP A 13 12.38 -8.46 5.04
CA ASP A 13 12.64 -9.79 5.54
C ASP A 13 11.46 -10.38 6.34
N ILE A 14 10.25 -9.83 6.17
CA ILE A 14 9.06 -10.26 6.93
C ILE A 14 8.77 -11.77 6.83
N ASN A 15 9.06 -12.37 5.67
CA ASN A 15 8.89 -13.80 5.40
C ASN A 15 10.15 -14.65 5.66
N ALA A 16 11.22 -14.07 6.22
CA ALA A 16 12.48 -14.77 6.47
C ALA A 16 12.47 -15.68 7.72
N GLY A 17 11.31 -15.87 8.36
CA GLY A 17 11.16 -16.70 9.56
C GLY A 17 11.88 -16.13 10.79
N LYS A 18 12.63 -16.97 11.53
CA LYS A 18 13.31 -16.65 12.81
C LYS A 18 14.34 -15.48 12.78
N ARG A 19 14.53 -14.80 11.64
CA ARG A 19 15.55 -13.76 11.43
C ARG A 19 14.96 -12.45 10.91
N THR A 20 13.72 -12.13 11.23
CA THR A 20 13.20 -10.79 10.99
C THR A 20 14.02 -9.79 11.81
N SER A 21 14.53 -8.75 11.15
CA SER A 21 15.33 -7.68 11.75
C SER A 21 14.61 -6.88 12.83
N VAL A 22 13.27 -7.03 12.91
CA VAL A 22 12.40 -6.41 13.91
C VAL A 22 11.62 -7.51 14.63
N SER A 23 11.62 -7.49 15.97
CA SER A 23 10.81 -8.43 16.75
C SER A 23 9.32 -8.18 16.53
N GLU A 24 8.51 -9.25 16.49
CA GLU A 24 7.06 -9.18 16.26
C GLU A 24 6.35 -8.21 17.21
N HIS A 25 6.80 -8.14 18.47
CA HIS A 25 6.26 -7.22 19.48
C HIS A 25 6.62 -5.74 19.26
N SER A 26 7.60 -5.43 18.41
CA SER A 26 7.99 -4.07 18.04
C SER A 26 7.35 -3.59 16.75
N LEU A 27 6.66 -4.47 16.01
CA LEU A 27 5.99 -4.11 14.77
C LEU A 27 4.68 -3.38 15.09
N GLY A 28 4.52 -2.21 14.46
CA GLY A 28 3.22 -1.51 14.40
C GLY A 28 2.25 -2.21 13.45
N ARG A 29 1.17 -1.53 13.06
CA ARG A 29 0.32 -2.00 11.96
C ARG A 29 1.07 -1.88 10.65
N LEU A 30 1.16 -2.97 9.89
CA LEU A 30 1.90 -2.97 8.64
C LEU A 30 1.08 -2.33 7.51
N VAL A 31 1.70 -1.36 6.85
CA VAL A 31 1.21 -0.66 5.67
C VAL A 31 1.81 -1.35 4.44
N ALA A 32 0.99 -1.50 3.41
CA ALA A 32 1.31 -2.19 2.17
C ALA A 32 1.30 -3.73 2.28
N SER A 33 1.10 -4.39 1.14
CA SER A 33 1.13 -5.86 1.04
C SER A 33 2.54 -6.42 1.20
N GLU A 34 2.66 -7.71 1.53
CA GLU A 34 3.94 -8.43 1.49
C GLU A 34 4.62 -8.30 0.12
N ASP A 35 3.82 -8.10 -0.94
CA ASP A 35 4.28 -7.89 -2.31
C ASP A 35 4.81 -6.47 -2.59
N LEU A 36 4.65 -5.54 -1.65
CA LEU A 36 5.10 -4.16 -1.75
C LEU A 36 5.93 -3.72 -0.52
N PRO A 37 7.04 -4.42 -0.21
CA PRO A 37 7.87 -4.10 0.94
C PRO A 37 8.51 -2.72 0.80
N TYR A 38 8.93 -2.12 1.91
CA TYR A 38 9.60 -0.81 1.96
C TYR A 38 10.68 -0.63 0.87
N VAL A 39 11.45 -1.69 0.60
CA VAL A 39 12.52 -1.68 -0.41
C VAL A 39 11.99 -1.43 -1.81
N ARG A 40 10.82 -1.98 -2.18
CA ARG A 40 10.20 -1.77 -3.50
C ARG A 40 9.74 -0.32 -3.65
N ILE A 41 9.07 0.23 -2.63
CA ILE A 41 8.65 1.64 -2.61
C ILE A 41 9.86 2.59 -2.69
N ARG A 42 10.88 2.36 -1.85
CA ARG A 42 12.11 3.16 -1.84
C ARG A 42 12.85 3.12 -3.19
N ASN A 43 12.94 1.94 -3.81
CA ASN A 43 13.56 1.79 -5.12
C ASN A 43 12.74 2.48 -6.21
N GLY A 44 11.41 2.39 -6.15
CA GLY A 44 10.51 3.14 -7.02
C GLY A 44 10.80 4.63 -6.98
N TYR A 45 10.83 5.25 -5.80
CA TYR A 45 11.17 6.68 -5.67
C TYR A 45 12.54 7.03 -6.25
N ARG A 46 13.55 6.18 -6.05
CA ARG A 46 14.89 6.37 -6.64
C ARG A 46 14.91 6.28 -8.16
N GLN A 47 13.96 5.55 -8.73
CA GLN A 47 13.78 5.39 -10.17
C GLN A 47 12.80 6.44 -10.75
N GLY A 48 12.33 7.39 -9.93
CA GLY A 48 11.44 8.46 -10.36
C GLY A 48 9.94 8.16 -10.21
N ALA A 49 9.56 7.12 -9.48
CA ALA A 49 8.15 6.89 -9.15
C ALA A 49 7.61 8.02 -8.28
N GLU A 50 6.35 8.38 -8.52
CA GLU A 50 5.63 9.43 -7.81
C GLU A 50 4.38 8.85 -7.16
N VAL A 51 3.99 9.38 -6.00
CA VAL A 51 2.67 9.11 -5.42
C VAL A 51 1.66 10.04 -6.08
N LYS A 52 0.59 9.44 -6.60
CA LYS A 52 -0.51 10.16 -7.24
C LYS A 52 -1.81 9.84 -6.54
N THR A 53 -2.68 10.83 -6.51
CA THR A 53 -4.06 10.72 -6.07
C THR A 53 -4.94 10.61 -7.30
N THR A 54 -5.79 9.60 -7.37
CA THR A 54 -6.55 9.29 -8.59
C THR A 54 -7.99 8.93 -8.23
N LEU A 55 -8.93 9.79 -8.63
CA LEU A 55 -10.35 9.49 -8.46
C LEU A 55 -10.76 8.39 -9.44
N ILE A 56 -11.36 7.32 -8.92
CA ILE A 56 -11.95 6.26 -9.73
C ILE A 56 -13.41 6.61 -10.00
N THR A 57 -13.80 6.57 -11.26
CA THR A 57 -15.16 6.86 -11.72
C THR A 57 -15.68 5.73 -12.59
N ASP A 58 -16.96 5.76 -12.96
CA ASP A 58 -17.51 4.79 -13.92
C ASP A 58 -16.88 4.91 -15.32
N GLU A 59 -16.25 6.06 -15.62
CA GLU A 59 -15.57 6.34 -16.88
C GLU A 59 -14.05 6.13 -16.80
N TYR A 60 -13.50 6.00 -15.59
CA TYR A 60 -12.08 5.79 -15.33
C TYR A 60 -11.93 4.77 -14.20
N THR A 61 -11.80 3.52 -14.59
CA THR A 61 -11.79 2.39 -13.65
C THR A 61 -10.39 2.11 -13.11
N ILE A 62 -10.29 1.22 -12.13
CA ILE A 62 -8.99 0.77 -11.62
C ILE A 62 -8.20 0.00 -12.69
N GLU A 63 -8.88 -0.68 -13.61
CA GLU A 63 -8.25 -1.32 -14.77
C GLU A 63 -7.60 -0.30 -15.70
N ASP A 64 -8.27 0.83 -15.97
CA ASP A 64 -7.70 1.93 -16.78
C ASP A 64 -6.46 2.53 -16.10
N PHE A 65 -6.46 2.60 -14.76
CA PHE A 65 -5.28 3.01 -13.99
C PHE A 65 -4.11 2.05 -14.19
N TYR A 66 -4.34 0.74 -14.09
CA TYR A 66 -3.30 -0.26 -14.31
C TYR A 66 -2.84 -0.34 -15.76
N GLU A 67 -3.72 -0.13 -16.74
CA GLU A 67 -3.35 -0.07 -18.15
C GLU A 67 -2.43 1.12 -18.43
N LYS A 68 -2.74 2.28 -17.83
CA LYS A 68 -1.97 3.52 -18.01
C LYS A 68 -0.58 3.47 -17.38
N TYR A 69 -0.47 2.90 -16.17
CA TYR A 69 0.78 2.93 -15.40
C TYR A 69 1.52 1.59 -15.36
N GLY A 70 0.91 0.51 -15.84
CA GLY A 70 1.42 -0.85 -15.83
C GLY A 70 1.08 -1.59 -14.55
N VAL A 71 0.46 -2.77 -14.68
CA VAL A 71 0.04 -3.65 -13.57
C VAL A 71 1.18 -3.94 -12.60
N ASP A 72 2.41 -4.10 -13.11
CA ASP A 72 3.60 -4.41 -12.29
C ASP A 72 4.30 -3.18 -11.69
N ASN A 73 4.00 -1.98 -12.22
CA ASN A 73 4.68 -0.73 -11.87
C ASN A 73 3.83 0.21 -11.02
N ALA A 74 2.51 0.00 -11.02
CA ALA A 74 1.56 0.77 -10.23
C ALA A 74 1.11 -0.01 -9.01
N ALA A 75 1.07 0.65 -7.85
CA ALA A 75 0.62 0.05 -6.61
C ALA A 75 -0.33 0.99 -5.87
N VAL A 76 -1.48 0.45 -5.46
CA VAL A 76 -2.43 1.17 -4.62
C VAL A 76 -1.98 1.08 -3.17
N LEU A 77 -1.58 2.22 -2.59
CA LEU A 77 -1.12 2.31 -1.20
C LEU A 77 -2.26 2.55 -0.21
N PHE A 78 -3.20 3.40 -0.62
CA PHE A 78 -4.32 3.85 0.19
C PHE A 78 -5.56 3.98 -0.68
N VAL A 79 -6.72 3.86 -0.06
CA VAL A 79 -8.02 4.12 -0.70
C VAL A 79 -8.80 5.04 0.23
N LEU A 80 -9.18 6.21 -0.25
CA LEU A 80 -10.14 7.07 0.43
C LEU A 80 -11.53 6.74 -0.11
N ASP A 81 -12.38 6.16 0.74
CA ASP A 81 -13.73 5.84 0.30
C ASP A 81 -14.61 7.08 0.13
N SER A 82 -15.74 6.93 -0.56
CA SER A 82 -16.76 7.98 -0.73
C SER A 82 -17.30 8.59 0.57
N ASN A 83 -17.10 7.95 1.74
CA ASN A 83 -17.46 8.49 3.05
C ASN A 83 -16.29 9.23 3.73
N GLY A 84 -15.16 9.39 3.04
CA GLY A 84 -13.95 10.03 3.55
C GLY A 84 -13.14 9.17 4.51
N ARG A 85 -13.34 7.84 4.51
CA ARG A 85 -12.54 6.93 5.35
C ARG A 85 -11.31 6.46 4.58
N LEU A 86 -10.15 6.62 5.21
CA LEU A 86 -8.89 6.14 4.69
C LEU A 86 -8.71 4.66 5.02
N HIS A 87 -8.63 3.84 3.98
CA HIS A 87 -8.27 2.44 4.04
C HIS A 87 -6.81 2.29 3.63
N ILE A 88 -6.07 1.49 4.39
CA ILE A 88 -4.68 1.18 4.09
C ILE A 88 -4.68 -0.14 3.35
N ASN A 89 -4.26 -0.11 2.08
CA ASN A 89 -4.21 -1.34 1.31
C ASN A 89 -3.02 -2.18 1.79
N SER A 90 -3.29 -3.35 2.37
CA SER A 90 -2.27 -4.24 2.90
C SER A 90 -2.60 -5.70 2.56
N ALA A 91 -1.63 -6.61 2.71
CA ALA A 91 -1.86 -8.03 2.39
C ALA A 91 -2.86 -8.68 3.36
N HIS A 92 -2.93 -8.19 4.60
CA HIS A 92 -3.84 -8.70 5.62
C HIS A 92 -5.23 -8.07 5.55
N GLU A 93 -5.33 -6.89 4.95
CA GLU A 93 -6.58 -6.15 4.77
C GLU A 93 -6.57 -5.54 3.36
N PRO A 94 -6.72 -6.37 2.31
CA PRO A 94 -6.80 -5.87 0.95
C PRO A 94 -8.09 -5.07 0.80
N HIS A 95 -7.98 -3.92 0.13
CA HIS A 95 -9.13 -3.07 -0.15
C HIS A 95 -9.36 -2.99 -1.66
N ASP A 96 -10.52 -3.47 -2.10
CA ASP A 96 -10.95 -3.32 -3.49
C ASP A 96 -11.35 -1.88 -3.74
N VAL A 97 -10.70 -1.24 -4.71
CA VAL A 97 -11.02 0.13 -5.13
C VAL A 97 -12.33 0.14 -5.90
N LYS A 98 -13.23 1.06 -5.55
CA LYS A 98 -14.56 1.18 -6.17
C LYS A 98 -14.75 2.55 -6.79
N THR A 99 -15.77 2.65 -7.66
CA THR A 99 -16.25 3.94 -8.15
C THR A 99 -16.54 4.89 -6.98
N GLY A 100 -16.00 6.09 -7.08
CA GLY A 100 -16.14 7.14 -6.07
C GLY A 100 -15.00 7.19 -5.06
N ASP A 101 -14.09 6.22 -5.07
CA ASP A 101 -12.91 6.21 -4.22
C ASP A 101 -11.75 7.00 -4.84
N THR A 102 -10.78 7.40 -4.01
CA THR A 102 -9.60 8.20 -4.41
C THR A 102 -8.28 7.69 -3.84
#